data_AF-A0A257EBN3-F1
#
_entry.id   AF-A0A257EBN3-F1
#
_cell.length_a   1.000
_cell.length_b   1.000
_cell.length_c   1.000
_cell.angle_alpha   90.00
_cell.angle_beta   90.00
_cell.angle_gamma   90.00
#
_symmetry.space_group_name_H-M   'P 1'
#
loop_
_entity.id
_entity.type
_entity.pdbx_description
1 polymer ?
#
loop_
_entity_poly.entity_id
_entity_poly.type
_entity_poly.pdbx_seq_one_letter_code
_entity_poly.pdbx_strand_id
1 'polypeptide(L)'
;MKKILAICLPLALLAACAAPSIGDKQADVAPRIIIKNDVRTWDNPGAFGPVPAELQDNGQKVCETLNTEQYKHEVRGYHAKAENLEGQPFVGGGYYCVRTN
;
A
#
# COMPACT_ATOMS: atom_id res chain seq x y z
N MET A 1 24.69 52.97 -11.98
CA MET A 1 24.19 52.00 -12.98
C MET A 1 24.18 50.62 -12.35
N LYS A 2 23.13 49.84 -12.62
CA LYS A 2 22.62 48.68 -11.85
C LYS A 2 23.64 47.53 -11.73
N LYS A 3 23.90 47.03 -10.51
CA LYS A 3 24.62 45.76 -10.28
C LYS A 3 23.62 44.61 -10.45
N ILE A 4 23.77 43.78 -11.47
CA ILE A 4 22.98 42.56 -11.67
C ILE A 4 23.66 41.46 -10.85
N LEU A 5 23.10 41.15 -9.67
CA LEU A 5 23.42 39.93 -8.95
C LEU A 5 22.65 38.78 -9.61
N ALA A 6 23.36 37.93 -10.35
CA ALA A 6 22.84 36.66 -10.82
C ALA A 6 22.82 35.66 -9.65
N ILE A 7 21.67 35.52 -8.99
CA ILE A 7 21.42 34.47 -8.01
C ILE A 7 20.98 33.23 -8.78
N CYS A 8 21.92 32.31 -9.01
CA CYS A 8 21.65 30.98 -9.50
C CYS A 8 21.20 30.13 -8.31
N LEU A 9 19.89 29.97 -8.12
CA LEU A 9 19.31 29.14 -7.07
C LEU A 9 19.27 27.68 -7.58
N PRO A 10 20.02 26.73 -7.00
CA PRO A 10 19.96 25.34 -7.43
C PRO A 10 18.68 24.72 -6.88
N LEU A 11 17.73 24.41 -7.78
CA LEU A 11 16.57 23.57 -7.45
C LEU A 11 17.07 22.14 -7.15
N ALA A 12 17.26 21.83 -5.88
CA ALA A 12 17.47 20.47 -5.42
C ALA A 12 16.14 19.71 -5.53
N LEU A 13 16.00 18.90 -6.59
CA LEU A 13 14.93 17.91 -6.74
C LEU A 13 15.14 16.81 -5.69
N LEU A 14 14.48 16.93 -4.55
CA LEU A 14 14.33 15.85 -3.59
C LEU A 14 13.44 14.78 -4.22
N ALA A 15 14.06 13.76 -4.82
CA ALA A 15 13.38 12.51 -5.16
C ALA A 15 12.95 11.83 -3.86
N ALA A 16 11.72 12.09 -3.42
CA ALA A 16 11.11 11.38 -2.30
C ALA A 16 10.84 9.94 -2.75
N CYS A 17 11.59 8.98 -2.20
CA CYS A 17 11.25 7.57 -2.31
C CYS A 17 9.93 7.34 -1.55
N ALA A 18 8.80 7.49 -2.22
CA ALA A 18 7.50 7.17 -1.64
C ALA A 18 7.41 5.64 -1.46
N ALA A 19 7.10 5.21 -0.24
CA ALA A 19 6.73 3.82 0.01
C ALA A 19 5.47 3.48 -0.81
N PRO A 20 5.28 2.21 -1.22
CA PRO A 20 4.05 1.80 -1.87
C PRO A 20 2.84 2.19 -1.00
N SER A 21 1.89 2.90 -1.59
CA SER A 21 0.68 3.37 -0.94
C SER A 21 -0.54 2.82 -1.65
N ILE A 22 -1.68 2.85 -0.95
CA ILE A 22 -2.98 2.54 -1.54
C ILE A 22 -3.44 3.69 -2.45
N GLY A 23 -4.37 3.42 -3.34
CA GLY A 23 -5.08 4.45 -4.10
C GLY A 23 -6.23 5.09 -3.30
N ASP A 24 -6.79 6.17 -3.85
CA ASP A 24 -7.95 6.86 -3.27
C ASP A 24 -9.25 6.03 -3.36
N LYS A 25 -9.26 5.02 -4.23
CA LYS A 25 -10.36 4.07 -4.43
C LYS A 25 -9.80 2.73 -4.92
N GLN A 26 -10.64 1.71 -4.86
CA GLN A 26 -10.34 0.42 -5.51
C GLN A 26 -10.19 0.63 -7.02
N ALA A 27 -9.13 0.06 -7.60
CA ALA A 27 -8.91 0.06 -9.04
C ALA A 27 -9.82 -0.98 -9.74
N ASP A 28 -9.97 -0.85 -11.07
CA ASP A 28 -10.75 -1.83 -11.85
C ASP A 28 -10.03 -3.19 -11.95
N VAL A 29 -8.70 -3.16 -11.99
CA VAL A 29 -7.84 -4.36 -11.98
C VAL A 29 -7.52 -4.70 -10.54
N ALA A 30 -7.91 -5.91 -10.12
CA ALA A 30 -7.70 -6.37 -8.76
C ALA A 30 -6.21 -6.61 -8.46
N PRO A 31 -5.75 -6.31 -7.23
CA PRO A 31 -4.44 -6.74 -6.77
C PRO A 31 -4.44 -8.27 -6.56
N ARG A 32 -3.32 -8.89 -6.90
CA ARG A 32 -3.09 -10.33 -6.75
C ARG A 32 -1.90 -10.61 -5.84
N ILE A 33 -2.02 -11.66 -5.06
CA ILE A 33 -0.86 -12.22 -4.38
C ILE A 33 0.13 -12.78 -5.39
N ILE A 34 1.40 -12.37 -5.28
CA ILE A 34 2.54 -12.91 -6.01
C ILE A 34 3.63 -13.33 -5.03
N ILE A 35 4.58 -14.13 -5.53
CA ILE A 35 5.84 -14.41 -4.83
C ILE A 35 6.92 -13.50 -5.44
N LYS A 36 7.51 -12.64 -4.62
CA LYS A 36 8.62 -11.76 -5.01
C LYS A 36 9.73 -11.92 -3.98
N ASN A 37 10.91 -12.34 -4.42
CA ASN A 37 12.06 -12.63 -3.55
C ASN A 37 11.70 -13.60 -2.40
N ASP A 38 11.02 -14.71 -2.73
CA ASP A 38 10.53 -15.72 -1.78
C ASP A 38 9.54 -15.21 -0.72
N VAL A 39 9.02 -13.99 -0.89
CA VAL A 39 8.01 -13.40 -0.02
C VAL A 39 6.67 -13.29 -0.75
N ARG A 40 5.61 -13.72 -0.08
CA ARG A 40 4.23 -13.51 -0.51
C ARG A 40 3.86 -12.03 -0.34
N THR A 41 3.56 -11.35 -1.43
CA THR A 41 3.21 -9.92 -1.44
C THR A 41 2.11 -9.62 -2.44
N TRP A 42 1.50 -8.45 -2.34
CA TRP A 42 0.67 -7.90 -3.41
C TRP A 42 1.52 -7.42 -4.58
N ASP A 43 1.06 -7.66 -5.80
CA ASP A 43 1.68 -7.16 -7.03
C ASP A 43 1.50 -5.65 -7.20
N ASN A 44 0.34 -5.12 -6.83
CA ASN A 44 -0.04 -3.72 -6.97
C ASN A 44 -0.75 -3.18 -5.72
N PRO A 45 -0.02 -2.70 -4.71
CA PRO A 45 -0.59 -2.02 -3.55
C PRO A 45 -1.51 -0.83 -3.89
N GLY A 46 -1.24 -0.12 -4.98
CA GLY A 46 -2.04 1.04 -5.41
C GLY A 46 -3.43 0.69 -5.94
N ALA A 47 -3.72 -0.60 -6.20
CA ALA A 47 -5.06 -1.04 -6.59
C ALA A 47 -6.04 -1.07 -5.42
N PHE A 48 -5.55 -1.13 -4.19
CA PHE A 48 -6.39 -1.05 -2.99
C PHE A 48 -6.95 0.36 -2.81
N GLY A 49 -8.16 0.45 -2.28
CA GLY A 49 -8.74 1.70 -1.79
C GLY A 49 -8.74 1.79 -0.26
N PRO A 50 -9.28 2.88 0.31
CA PRO A 50 -9.52 2.99 1.74
C PRO A 50 -10.37 1.84 2.26
N VAL A 51 -10.15 1.44 3.52
CA VAL A 51 -10.94 0.40 4.18
C VAL A 51 -12.32 0.97 4.52
N PRO A 52 -13.43 0.35 4.07
CA PRO A 52 -14.76 0.73 4.53
C PRO A 52 -14.89 0.60 6.05
N ALA A 53 -15.63 1.50 6.70
CA ALA A 53 -15.70 1.57 8.16
C ALA A 53 -16.20 0.25 8.79
N GLU A 54 -17.15 -0.41 8.13
CA GLU A 54 -17.72 -1.69 8.52
C GLU A 54 -16.73 -2.87 8.38
N LEU A 55 -15.65 -2.70 7.60
CA LEU A 55 -14.61 -3.71 7.40
C LEU A 55 -13.35 -3.43 8.23
N GLN A 56 -13.29 -2.30 8.93
CA GLN A 56 -12.08 -1.87 9.66
C GLN A 56 -11.63 -2.91 10.67
N ASP A 57 -12.53 -3.36 11.55
CA ASP A 57 -12.20 -4.31 12.61
C ASP A 57 -11.84 -5.69 12.05
N ASN A 58 -12.53 -6.13 11.00
CA ASN A 58 -12.24 -7.41 10.36
C ASN A 58 -10.89 -7.37 9.64
N GLY A 59 -10.62 -6.30 8.89
CA GLY A 59 -9.35 -6.08 8.23
C GLY A 59 -8.18 -5.99 9.20
N GLN A 60 -8.38 -5.32 10.33
CA GLN A 60 -7.38 -5.23 11.39
C GLN A 60 -7.05 -6.61 11.96
N LYS A 61 -8.06 -7.43 12.29
CA LYS A 61 -7.86 -8.82 12.74
C LYS A 61 -7.09 -9.65 11.73
N VAL A 62 -7.38 -9.50 10.43
CA VAL A 62 -6.63 -10.18 9.37
C VAL A 62 -5.16 -9.75 9.38
N CYS A 63 -4.89 -8.44 9.44
CA CYS A 63 -3.51 -7.95 9.46
C CYS A 63 -2.75 -8.34 10.73
N GLU A 64 -3.42 -8.43 11.87
CA GLU A 64 -2.81 -8.87 13.13
C GLU A 64 -2.32 -10.31 13.10
N THR A 65 -2.84 -11.16 12.20
CA THR A 65 -2.30 -12.51 11.99
C THR A 65 -0.86 -12.51 11.49
N LEU A 66 -0.37 -11.39 10.96
CA LEU A 66 1.00 -11.19 10.49
C LEU A 66 1.92 -10.64 11.59
N ASN A 67 1.38 -10.31 12.77
CA ASN A 67 2.18 -9.75 13.86
C ASN A 67 3.26 -10.74 14.32
N THR A 68 4.42 -10.19 14.65
CA THR A 68 5.50 -10.91 15.34
C THR A 68 5.78 -10.22 16.68
N GLU A 69 6.80 -10.71 17.40
CA GLU A 69 7.30 -10.03 18.59
C GLU A 69 7.90 -8.65 18.27
N GLN A 70 8.55 -8.51 17.09
CA GLN A 70 9.21 -7.26 16.70
C GLN A 70 8.32 -6.31 15.90
N TYR A 71 7.28 -6.81 15.23
CA TYR A 71 6.52 -6.03 14.26
C TYR A 71 5.02 -6.17 14.45
N LYS A 72 4.32 -5.05 14.34
CA LYS A 72 2.86 -5.00 14.25
C LYS A 72 2.43 -4.69 12.83
N HIS A 73 1.18 -4.98 12.52
CA HIS A 73 0.60 -4.71 11.22
C HIS A 73 -0.76 -4.04 11.39
N GLU A 74 -0.97 -2.99 10.60
CA GLU A 74 -2.22 -2.25 10.55
C GLU A 74 -2.85 -2.42 9.17
N VAL A 75 -4.18 -2.52 9.16
CA VAL A 75 -4.94 -2.47 7.92
C VAL A 75 -4.89 -1.06 7.34
N ARG A 76 -4.50 -0.94 6.08
CA ARG A 76 -4.41 0.34 5.37
C ARG A 76 -5.29 0.43 4.15
N GLY A 77 -5.64 -0.70 3.53
CA GLY A 77 -6.49 -0.71 2.36
C GLY A 77 -7.32 -1.97 2.20
N TYR A 78 -8.34 -1.88 1.37
CA TYR A 78 -9.25 -2.98 1.05
C TYR A 78 -9.51 -3.05 -0.46
N HIS A 79 -9.65 -4.26 -0.98
CA HIS A 79 -10.12 -4.51 -2.33
C HIS A 79 -11.07 -5.71 -2.37
N ALA A 80 -12.30 -5.48 -2.82
CA ALA A 80 -13.39 -6.46 -2.79
C ALA A 80 -13.14 -7.69 -3.66
N LYS A 81 -12.30 -7.54 -4.69
CA LYS A 81 -11.95 -8.60 -5.64
C LYS A 81 -10.48 -9.03 -5.56
N ALA A 82 -9.76 -8.71 -4.48
CA ALA A 82 -8.35 -9.10 -4.35
C ALA A 82 -8.18 -10.61 -4.57
N GLU A 83 -7.11 -11.00 -5.25
CA GLU A 83 -6.93 -12.36 -5.75
C GLU A 83 -5.80 -13.13 -5.02
N ASN A 84 -5.97 -14.44 -4.87
CA ASN A 84 -4.94 -15.35 -4.38
C ASN A 84 -3.87 -15.64 -5.46
N LEU A 85 -2.92 -16.56 -5.17
CA LEU A 85 -1.84 -16.93 -6.09
C LEU A 85 -2.38 -17.52 -7.41
N GLU A 86 -3.52 -18.20 -7.33
CA GLU A 86 -4.20 -18.86 -8.45
C GLU A 86 -5.06 -17.89 -9.27
N GLY A 87 -5.13 -16.61 -8.89
CA GLY A 87 -5.97 -15.60 -9.55
C GLY A 87 -7.45 -15.70 -9.19
N GLN A 88 -7.79 -16.39 -8.10
CA GLN A 88 -9.17 -16.50 -7.61
C GLN A 88 -9.42 -15.41 -6.55
N PRO A 89 -10.59 -14.76 -6.57
CA PRO A 89 -10.91 -13.74 -5.58
C PRO A 89 -11.06 -14.34 -4.19
N PHE A 90 -10.56 -13.63 -3.17
CA PHE A 90 -10.84 -13.96 -1.77
C PHE A 90 -12.33 -13.73 -1.46
N VAL A 91 -12.95 -14.69 -0.80
CA VAL A 91 -14.30 -14.50 -0.25
C VAL A 91 -14.24 -13.36 0.78
N GLY A 92 -15.02 -12.29 0.55
CA GLY A 92 -15.00 -11.09 1.38
C GLY A 92 -13.92 -10.06 1.01
N GLY A 93 -13.15 -10.29 -0.06
CA GLY A 93 -12.08 -9.40 -0.52
C GLY A 93 -10.75 -9.59 0.23
N GLY A 94 -9.80 -8.70 -0.04
CA GLY A 94 -8.47 -8.74 0.57
C GLY A 94 -8.07 -7.39 1.18
N TYR A 95 -7.09 -7.46 2.09
CA TYR A 95 -6.63 -6.32 2.86
C TYR A 95 -5.15 -6.02 2.57
N TYR A 96 -4.83 -4.74 2.48
CA TYR A 96 -3.45 -4.25 2.42
C TYR A 96 -2.96 -3.98 3.84
N CYS A 97 -2.07 -4.84 4.32
CA CYS A 97 -1.49 -4.76 5.66
C CYS A 97 -0.13 -4.10 5.59
N VAL A 98 0.08 -3.08 6.43
CA VAL A 98 1.35 -2.35 6.50
C VAL A 98 1.99 -2.59 7.85
N ARG A 99 3.27 -2.94 7.82
CA ARG A 99 4.09 -3.10 9.02
C ARG A 99 4.23 -1.76 9.74
N THR A 100 3.91 -1.73 11.02
CA THR A 100 4.13 -0.61 11.94
C THR A 100 5.16 -1.02 13.00
N ASN A 101 5.95 -0.03 13.43
CA ASN A 101 6.95 -0.13 14.49
C ASN A 101 6.47 0.66 15.70
#